data_AF-A0A8X6M4B0-F1
#
_entry.id   AF-A0A8X6M4B0-F1
#
_cell.length_a   1.000
_cell.length_b   1.000
_cell.length_c   1.000
_cell.angle_alpha   90.00
_cell.angle_beta   90.00
_cell.angle_gamma   90.00
#
_symmetry.space_group_name_H-M   'P 1'
#
loop_
_entity.id
_entity.type
_entity.pdbx_description
1 polymer ?
#
loop_
_entity_poly.entity_id
_entity_poly.type
_entity_poly.pdbx_seq_one_letter_code
_entity_poly.pdbx_strand_id
1 'polypeptide(L)'
;MMQYWIISARTVVRKVLRKGVVFLRDQNLFSLQLMGDHPVSRVNPGRAFSKSGVRVVKTYACIFVCFITKAVHLELVGYLSANSYVAVLKRFIARRGRPEELYSDCGTNFIGSSRELRKWASNEARLSAGNMLGNRWSCFGGADIKSD
;
A
#
# COMPACT_ATOMS: atom_id res chain seq x y z
N MET A 1 16.70 -33.60 -52.88
CA MET A 1 17.82 -32.98 -53.62
C MET A 1 17.57 -31.46 -53.63
N MET A 2 18.39 -30.65 -52.96
CA MET A 2 18.19 -29.19 -52.90
C MET A 2 18.82 -28.54 -54.14
N GLN A 3 18.03 -27.85 -54.95
CA GLN A 3 18.33 -27.50 -56.35
C GLN A 3 18.99 -26.12 -56.57
N TYR A 4 19.55 -25.45 -55.56
CA TYR A 4 20.21 -24.16 -55.78
C TYR A 4 21.21 -23.77 -54.67
N TRP A 5 22.33 -23.15 -55.06
CA TRP A 5 23.30 -22.51 -54.17
C TRP A 5 23.25 -20.99 -54.38
N ILE A 6 22.43 -20.30 -53.57
CA ILE A 6 22.30 -18.84 -53.67
C ILE A 6 23.56 -18.20 -53.07
N ILE A 7 24.42 -17.67 -53.94
CA ILE A 7 25.60 -16.91 -53.55
C ILE A 7 25.14 -15.69 -52.74
N SER A 8 25.70 -15.48 -51.55
CA SER A 8 25.34 -14.38 -50.63
C SER A 8 23.89 -14.41 -50.08
N ALA A 9 23.25 -15.58 -50.02
CA ALA A 9 21.89 -15.75 -49.44
C ALA A 9 21.74 -15.09 -48.07
N ARG A 10 22.77 -15.18 -47.23
CA ARG A 10 22.80 -14.60 -45.88
C ARG A 10 22.60 -13.08 -45.88
N THR A 11 23.10 -12.39 -46.90
CA THR A 11 23.00 -10.94 -47.04
C THR A 11 21.59 -10.52 -47.44
N VAL A 12 20.99 -11.26 -48.37
CA VAL A 12 19.60 -11.07 -48.82
C VAL A 12 18.64 -11.32 -47.66
N VAL A 13 18.82 -12.43 -46.92
CA VAL A 13 18.00 -12.76 -45.75
C VAL A 13 18.09 -11.66 -44.69
N ARG A 14 19.29 -11.17 -44.35
CA ARG A 14 19.44 -10.03 -43.41
C ARG A 14 18.75 -8.76 -43.89
N LYS A 15 18.77 -8.48 -45.20
CA LYS A 15 18.12 -7.29 -45.78
C LYS A 15 16.60 -7.37 -45.68
N VAL A 16 16.03 -8.55 -45.91
CA VAL A 16 14.59 -8.80 -45.76
C VAL A 16 14.17 -8.73 -44.30
N LEU A 17 14.91 -9.39 -43.40
CA LEU A 17 14.64 -9.35 -41.96
C LEU A 17 14.67 -7.93 -41.39
N ARG A 18 15.63 -7.09 -41.79
CA ARG A 18 15.72 -5.69 -41.33
C ARG A 18 14.58 -4.78 -41.81
N LYS A 19 13.90 -5.12 -42.92
CA LYS A 19 12.74 -4.37 -43.42
C LYS A 19 11.44 -4.76 -42.70
N GLY A 20 11.40 -5.93 -42.06
CA GLY A 20 10.23 -6.41 -41.34
C GLY A 20 10.09 -5.72 -39.99
N VAL A 21 9.02 -4.93 -39.81
CA VAL A 21 8.68 -4.28 -38.53
C VAL A 21 8.54 -5.31 -37.40
N VAL A 22 8.08 -6.53 -37.70
CA VAL A 22 7.96 -7.66 -36.75
C VAL A 22 9.33 -8.08 -36.20
N PHE A 23 10.34 -8.21 -37.07
CA PHE A 23 11.70 -8.57 -36.63
C PHE A 23 12.32 -7.45 -35.79
N LEU A 24 12.12 -6.19 -36.15
CA LEU A 24 12.57 -5.04 -35.33
C LEU A 24 11.88 -4.98 -33.96
N ARG A 25 10.62 -5.41 -33.84
CA ARG A 25 9.86 -5.41 -32.59
C ARG A 25 10.33 -6.52 -31.62
N ASP A 26 10.72 -7.67 -32.17
CA ASP A 26 11.32 -8.79 -31.41
C ASP A 26 12.81 -8.56 -31.10
N GLN A 27 13.51 -7.76 -31.91
CA GLN A 27 14.84 -7.22 -31.57
C GLN A 27 14.69 -6.06 -30.58
N ASN A 28 14.06 -6.37 -29.44
CA ASN A 28 14.06 -5.50 -28.28
C ASN A 28 15.51 -5.41 -27.82
N LEU A 29 16.28 -4.46 -28.37
CA LEU A 29 17.59 -4.10 -27.87
C LEU A 29 17.40 -3.96 -26.38
N PHE A 30 18.09 -4.79 -25.58
CA PHE A 30 18.08 -4.67 -24.13
C PHE A 30 18.19 -3.19 -23.82
N SER A 31 17.10 -2.59 -23.33
CA SER A 31 17.14 -1.19 -22.94
C SER A 31 18.18 -1.17 -21.82
N LEU A 32 19.33 -0.57 -22.07
CA LEU A 32 20.26 -0.28 -20.99
C LEU A 32 19.46 0.57 -20.02
N GLN A 33 19.13 0.00 -18.87
CA GLN A 33 18.42 0.73 -17.85
C GLN A 33 19.32 1.92 -17.49
N LEU A 34 18.95 3.12 -17.96
CA LEU A 34 19.68 4.34 -17.64
C LEU A 34 19.44 4.64 -16.16
N MET A 35 20.26 4.06 -15.29
CA MET A 35 20.21 4.34 -13.87
C MET A 35 20.99 5.64 -13.62
N GLY A 36 20.43 6.51 -12.77
CA GLY A 36 21.18 7.67 -12.29
C GLY A 36 22.35 7.24 -11.42
N ASP A 37 23.38 8.09 -11.33
CA ASP A 37 24.56 7.81 -10.53
C ASP A 37 24.17 7.48 -9.07
N HIS A 38 24.61 6.30 -8.63
CA HIS A 38 24.41 5.86 -7.26
C HIS A 38 25.65 6.14 -6.43
N PRO A 39 25.49 6.54 -5.15
CA PRO A 39 26.64 6.77 -4.29
C PRO A 39 27.42 5.47 -4.12
N VAL A 40 28.75 5.57 -4.02
CA VAL A 40 29.67 4.42 -3.88
C VAL A 40 29.30 3.51 -2.69
N SER A 41 28.68 4.09 -1.66
CA SER A 41 28.13 3.34 -0.53
C SER A 41 27.06 2.31 -0.96
N ARG A 42 26.23 2.60 -1.96
CA ARG A 42 25.18 1.69 -2.47
C ARG A 42 25.73 0.58 -3.38
N VAL A 43 26.85 0.85 -4.06
CA VAL A 43 27.41 -0.04 -5.11
C VAL A 43 28.36 -1.07 -4.52
N ASN A 44 29.13 -0.70 -3.49
CA ASN A 44 30.09 -1.60 -2.87
C ASN A 44 29.41 -2.65 -1.98
N PRO A 45 29.62 -3.97 -2.22
CA PRO A 45 29.03 -5.03 -1.43
C PRO A 45 29.46 -4.97 0.04
N GLY A 46 28.61 -5.47 0.93
CA GLY A 46 28.86 -5.51 2.37
C GLY A 46 27.78 -6.29 3.09
N ARG A 47 27.96 -6.55 4.39
CA ARG A 47 26.93 -7.22 5.21
C ARG A 47 25.64 -6.40 5.27
N ALA A 48 24.51 -7.06 5.52
CA ALA A 48 23.24 -6.38 5.73
C ALA A 48 23.39 -5.28 6.79
N PHE A 49 22.81 -4.10 6.53
CA PHE A 49 22.90 -2.91 7.37
C PHE A 49 24.33 -2.36 7.62
N SER A 50 25.34 -2.76 6.84
CA SER A 50 26.68 -2.15 6.90
C SER A 50 26.69 -0.69 6.45
N LYS A 51 25.75 -0.33 5.58
CA LYS A 51 25.56 1.02 5.05
C LYS A 51 24.06 1.25 4.98
N SER A 52 23.59 2.27 5.67
CA SER A 52 22.16 2.55 5.84
C SER A 52 21.89 4.01 5.49
N GLY A 53 20.76 4.26 4.83
CA GLY A 53 20.27 5.61 4.57
C GLY A 53 19.19 5.96 5.57
N VAL A 54 19.23 7.18 6.10
CA VAL A 54 18.16 7.74 6.94
C VAL A 54 17.41 8.77 6.12
N ARG A 55 16.07 8.71 6.15
CA ARG A 55 15.20 9.73 5.55
C ARG A 55 14.25 10.24 6.62
N VAL A 56 14.21 11.56 6.78
CA VAL A 56 13.22 12.19 7.66
C VAL A 56 11.90 12.30 6.91
N VAL A 57 10.85 11.71 7.45
CA VAL A 57 9.50 11.76 6.90
C VAL A 57 8.56 12.20 8.02
N LYS A 58 7.74 13.23 7.75
CA LYS A 58 6.68 13.63 8.67
C LYS A 58 5.70 12.47 8.80
N THR A 59 5.52 11.99 10.02
CA THR A 59 4.61 10.90 10.35
C THR A 59 3.75 11.29 11.54
N TYR A 60 2.56 10.72 11.60
CA TYR A 60 1.61 10.88 12.69
C TYR A 60 1.56 9.57 13.48
N ALA A 61 1.26 9.64 14.77
CA ALA A 61 1.01 8.48 15.61
C ALA A 61 -0.44 8.49 16.08
N CYS A 62 -1.12 7.36 15.97
CA CYS A 62 -2.42 7.13 16.57
C CYS A 62 -2.21 6.44 17.92
N ILE A 63 -2.83 7.01 18.95
CA ILE A 63 -2.70 6.55 20.33
C ILE A 63 -4.03 5.96 20.77
N PHE A 64 -4.02 4.67 21.11
CA PHE A 64 -5.14 3.99 21.72
C PHE A 64 -4.86 3.82 23.20
N VAL A 65 -5.79 4.25 24.06
CA VAL A 65 -5.66 4.15 25.51
C VAL A 65 -6.78 3.27 26.04
N CYS A 66 -6.43 2.20 26.74
CA CYS A 66 -7.41 1.38 27.44
C CYS A 66 -7.86 2.11 28.71
N PHE A 67 -9.17 2.37 28.84
CA PHE A 67 -9.71 3.13 29.97
C PHE A 67 -9.65 2.37 31.30
N ILE A 68 -9.72 1.04 31.25
CA ILE A 68 -9.68 0.15 32.41
C ILE A 68 -8.24 0.06 32.95
N THR A 69 -7.30 -0.42 32.14
CA THR A 69 -5.93 -0.73 32.59
C THR A 69 -4.92 0.41 32.39
N LYS A 70 -5.32 1.50 31.71
CA LYS A 70 -4.41 2.58 31.25
C LYS A 70 -3.31 2.11 30.30
N ALA A 71 -3.42 0.91 29.73
CA ALA A 71 -2.50 0.43 28.72
C ALA A 71 -2.58 1.29 27.46
N VAL A 72 -1.41 1.64 26.89
CA VAL A 72 -1.30 2.46 25.68
C VAL A 72 -0.80 1.60 24.52
N HIS A 73 -1.47 1.73 23.37
CA HIS A 73 -1.06 1.11 22.11
C HIS A 73 -0.83 2.20 21.05
N LEU A 74 0.34 2.16 20.41
CA LEU A 74 0.77 3.17 19.44
C LEU A 74 0.85 2.56 18.04
N GLU A 75 0.32 3.29 17.06
CA GLU A 75 0.39 2.94 15.65
C GLU A 75 0.88 4.11 14.82
N LEU A 76 1.87 3.88 13.96
CA LEU A 76 2.37 4.90 13.04
C LEU A 76 1.48 5.03 11.81
N VAL A 77 1.34 6.27 11.32
CA VAL A 77 0.47 6.67 10.23
C VAL A 77 1.16 7.72 9.36
N GLY A 78 1.11 7.57 8.03
CA GLY A 78 1.69 8.56 7.13
C GLY A 78 0.87 9.84 7.00
N TYR A 79 -0.46 9.74 7.11
CA TYR A 79 -1.38 10.84 6.85
C TYR A 79 -2.54 10.87 7.84
N LEU A 80 -2.97 12.08 8.19
CA LEU A 80 -4.13 12.32 9.03
C LEU A 80 -5.42 12.30 8.18
N SER A 81 -5.80 11.12 7.69
CA SER A 81 -7.00 10.89 6.86
C SER A 81 -7.89 9.79 7.44
N ALA A 82 -9.17 9.74 7.05
CA ALA A 82 -10.09 8.66 7.46
C ALA A 82 -9.59 7.27 7.03
N ASN A 83 -9.23 7.09 5.75
CA ASN A 83 -8.76 5.80 5.24
C ASN A 83 -7.49 5.33 5.98
N SER A 84 -6.59 6.26 6.27
CA SER A 84 -5.38 5.97 7.05
C SER A 84 -5.75 5.48 8.46
N TYR A 85 -6.73 6.11 9.11
CA TYR A 85 -7.20 5.69 10.43
C TYR A 85 -7.89 4.33 10.39
N VAL A 86 -8.71 4.03 9.39
CA VAL A 86 -9.34 2.71 9.24
C VAL A 86 -8.27 1.61 9.16
N ALA A 87 -7.21 1.82 8.39
CA ALA A 87 -6.10 0.86 8.31
C ALA A 87 -5.38 0.67 9.66
N VAL A 88 -5.26 1.74 10.44
CA VAL A 88 -4.67 1.72 11.79
C VAL A 88 -5.56 0.98 12.78
N LEU A 89 -6.87 1.26 12.76
CA LEU A 89 -7.85 0.59 13.60
C LEU A 89 -7.87 -0.92 13.32
N LYS A 90 -7.80 -1.33 12.05
CA LYS A 90 -7.67 -2.74 11.68
C LYS A 90 -6.42 -3.39 12.29
N ARG A 91 -5.26 -2.71 12.27
CA ARG A 91 -4.03 -3.21 12.92
C ARG A 91 -4.16 -3.31 14.44
N PHE A 92 -4.76 -2.31 15.06
CA PHE A 92 -5.04 -2.32 16.50
C PHE A 92 -5.92 -3.52 16.87
N ILE A 93 -7.06 -3.70 16.18
CA ILE A 93 -8.00 -4.80 16.41
C ILE A 93 -7.33 -6.17 16.19
N ALA A 94 -6.53 -6.30 15.13
CA ALA A 94 -5.83 -7.55 14.84
C ALA A 94 -4.83 -7.95 15.95
N ARG A 95 -4.27 -7.00 16.70
CA ARG A 95 -3.27 -7.27 17.76
C ARG A 95 -3.85 -7.29 19.16
N ARG A 96 -4.83 -6.43 19.46
CA ARG A 96 -5.39 -6.24 20.82
C ARG A 96 -6.78 -6.82 20.98
N GLY A 97 -7.40 -7.27 19.90
CA GLY A 97 -8.80 -7.63 19.87
C GLY A 97 -9.70 -6.41 19.65
N ARG A 98 -10.97 -6.69 19.37
CA ARG A 98 -11.98 -5.67 19.11
C ARG A 98 -12.42 -5.04 20.45
N PRO A 99 -12.30 -3.71 20.63
CA PRO A 99 -12.84 -3.06 21.81
C PRO A 99 -14.38 -3.07 21.77
N GLU A 100 -15.03 -3.14 22.92
CA GLU A 100 -16.48 -3.03 23.01
C GLU A 100 -16.97 -1.63 22.66
N GLU A 101 -16.27 -0.61 23.20
CA GLU A 101 -16.57 0.80 23.00
C GLU A 101 -15.31 1.54 22.59
N LEU A 102 -15.44 2.43 21.61
CA LEU A 102 -14.36 3.26 21.11
C LEU A 102 -14.72 4.73 21.31
N TYR A 103 -13.83 5.45 21.96
CA TYR A 103 -13.98 6.89 22.18
C TYR A 103 -12.89 7.66 21.43
N SER A 104 -13.29 8.70 20.70
CA SER A 104 -12.37 9.63 20.02
C SER A 104 -12.82 11.06 20.24
N ASP A 105 -12.05 12.05 19.80
CA ASP A 105 -12.59 13.40 19.62
C ASP A 105 -13.52 13.45 18.39
N CYS A 106 -14.13 14.62 18.16
CA CYS A 106 -14.93 14.92 16.97
C CYS A 106 -14.08 15.26 15.73
N GLY A 107 -12.83 14.77 15.66
CA GLY A 107 -11.98 14.99 14.50
C GLY A 107 -12.61 14.43 13.22
N THR A 108 -12.52 15.18 12.13
CA THR A 108 -13.14 14.82 10.84
C THR A 108 -12.70 13.45 10.31
N ASN A 109 -11.45 13.05 10.62
CA ASN A 109 -10.92 11.74 10.24
C ASN A 109 -11.59 10.59 11.00
N PHE A 110 -11.90 10.79 12.27
CA PHE A 110 -12.58 9.80 13.11
C PHE A 110 -14.05 9.70 12.74
N ILE A 111 -14.73 10.84 12.57
CA ILE A 111 -16.13 10.90 12.11
C ILE A 111 -16.26 10.24 10.73
N GLY A 112 -15.37 10.60 9.79
CA GLY A 112 -15.34 10.02 8.45
C GLY A 112 -15.14 8.51 8.45
N SER A 113 -14.19 8.03 9.24
CA SER A 113 -13.93 6.59 9.42
C SER A 113 -15.13 5.86 10.03
N SER A 114 -15.73 6.45 11.06
CA SER A 114 -16.90 5.89 11.74
C SER A 114 -18.10 5.74 10.79
N ARG A 115 -18.31 6.72 9.91
CA ARG A 115 -19.35 6.66 8.86
C ARG A 115 -19.05 5.58 7.83
N GLU A 116 -17.81 5.48 7.37
CA GLU A 116 -17.38 4.47 6.39
C GLU A 116 -17.54 3.04 6.94
N LEU A 117 -17.11 2.82 8.19
CA LEU A 117 -17.26 1.54 8.89
C LEU A 117 -18.72 1.16 9.08
N ARG A 118 -19.60 2.10 9.45
CA ARG A 118 -21.05 1.86 9.53
C ARG A 118 -21.65 1.47 8.18
N LYS A 119 -21.23 2.12 7.09
CA LYS A 119 -21.67 1.77 5.74
C LYS A 119 -21.26 0.35 5.37
N TRP A 120 -20.02 -0.05 5.67
CA TRP A 120 -19.59 -1.42 5.45
C TRP A 120 -20.41 -2.42 6.25
N ALA A 121 -20.71 -2.13 7.52
CA ALA A 121 -21.51 -3.01 8.38
C ALA A 121 -22.91 -3.25 7.81
N SER A 122 -23.54 -2.19 7.30
CA SER A 122 -24.88 -2.29 6.69
C SER A 122 -24.88 -3.12 5.39
N ASN A 123 -23.78 -3.11 4.64
CA ASN A 123 -23.64 -3.86 3.39
C ASN A 123 -23.22 -5.33 3.63
N GLU A 124 -22.41 -5.57 4.66
CA GLU A 124 -21.82 -6.88 4.99
C GLU A 124 -22.79 -7.80 5.76
N ALA A 125 -23.94 -7.28 6.20
CA ALA A 125 -25.09 -8.08 6.68
C ALA A 125 -25.61 -9.12 5.65
N ARG A 126 -25.07 -9.16 4.42
CA ARG A 126 -25.35 -10.17 3.39
C ARG A 126 -24.30 -11.29 3.26
N LEU A 127 -23.11 -11.18 3.84
CA LEU A 127 -22.05 -12.19 3.70
C LEU A 127 -21.40 -12.47 5.06
N SER A 128 -21.63 -13.68 5.56
CA SER A 128 -21.18 -14.20 6.86
C SER A 128 -19.66 -14.27 6.99
N ALA A 129 -19.02 -13.16 7.37
CA ALA A 129 -17.63 -13.14 7.82
C ALA A 129 -17.41 -12.02 8.85
N GLY A 130 -17.43 -12.37 10.14
CA GLY A 130 -16.79 -11.62 11.23
C GLY A 130 -17.25 -10.17 11.45
N ASN A 131 -18.16 -9.96 12.41
CA ASN A 131 -18.59 -8.67 12.96
C ASN A 131 -17.40 -7.78 13.42
N MET A 132 -16.70 -7.14 12.47
CA MET A 132 -15.61 -6.20 12.72
C MET A 132 -16.13 -4.83 13.21
N LEU A 133 -17.44 -4.59 13.10
CA LEU A 133 -18.02 -3.24 13.01
C LEU A 133 -19.06 -2.91 14.11
N GLY A 134 -19.22 -3.79 15.11
CA GLY A 134 -20.22 -3.67 16.18
C GLY A 134 -19.80 -2.84 17.41
N ASN A 135 -18.79 -1.98 17.30
CA ASN A 135 -18.31 -1.20 18.45
C ASN A 135 -19.17 0.05 18.58
N ARG A 136 -19.64 0.38 19.79
CA ARG A 136 -20.23 1.71 20.03
C ARG A 136 -19.12 2.74 19.92
N TRP A 137 -19.15 3.54 18.85
CA TRP A 137 -18.21 4.65 18.64
C TRP A 137 -18.86 5.95 19.08
N SER A 138 -18.28 6.57 20.11
CA SER A 138 -18.74 7.87 20.63
C SER A 138 -17.63 8.92 20.57
N CYS A 139 -18.02 10.19 20.44
CA CYS A 139 -17.09 11.31 20.54
C CYS A 139 -17.10 11.90 21.96
N PHE A 140 -15.94 12.31 22.50
CA PHE A 140 -15.89 13.06 23.75
C PHE A 140 -16.59 14.41 23.61
N GLY A 141 -17.47 14.76 24.56
CA GLY A 141 -18.06 16.09 24.64
C GLY A 141 -19.44 16.25 24.00
N GLY A 142 -20.16 15.16 23.71
CA GLY A 142 -21.60 15.22 23.47
C GLY A 142 -22.02 15.97 22.21
N ALA A 143 -22.05 15.24 21.10
CA ALA A 143 -23.24 15.30 20.26
C ALA A 143 -23.75 13.87 20.17
N ASP A 144 -24.77 13.58 20.98
CA ASP A 144 -25.76 12.60 20.59
C ASP A 144 -26.19 12.96 19.17
N ILE A 145 -25.70 12.22 18.18
CA ILE A 145 -26.34 12.16 16.87
C ILE A 145 -27.63 11.38 17.13
N LYS A 146 -28.63 12.06 17.71
CA LYS A 146 -30.03 11.66 17.57
C LYS A 146 -30.35 11.87 16.09
N SER A 147 -30.42 10.77 15.37
CA SER A 147 -31.15 10.70 14.12
C SER A 147 -32.64 10.72 14.47
N ASP A 148 -33.24 11.90 14.42
CA ASP A 148 -34.66 12.10 14.11
C ASP A 148 -34.74 12.92 12.83
#